data_AF-A0A378QN75-F1
#
_entry.id   AF-A0A378QN75-F1
#
_cell.length_a   1.000
_cell.length_b   1.000
_cell.length_c   1.000
_cell.angle_alpha   90.00
_cell.angle_beta   90.00
_cell.angle_gamma   90.00
#
_symmetry.space_group_name_H-M   'P 1'
#
loop_
_entity.id
_entity.type
_entity.pdbx_description
1 polymer ?
#
loop_
_entity_poly.entity_id
_entity_poly.type
_entity_poly.pdbx_seq_one_letter_code
_entity_poly.pdbx_strand_id
1 'polypeptide(L)'
;MFIKVCRHFHPLSSQAKCRGGQKAFGAYLGDDKNTWQDYDSVALLEKYHTNIIAKNLPILIEQGDTDQFLSEQLKPELFCQMADKLGVNYGYHLQNGYDHSYYFIATFIGKHIEFHAKFLK
;
A
#
# COMPACT_ATOMS: atom_id res chain seq x y z
N MET A 1 1.02 -10.81 -13.01
CA MET A 1 0.31 -9.97 -12.02
C MET A 1 1.37 -9.17 -11.29
N PHE A 2 1.74 -8.03 -11.87
CA PHE A 2 2.50 -7.03 -11.15
C PHE A 2 1.57 -6.56 -10.05
N ILE A 3 1.86 -6.86 -8.78
CA ILE A 3 1.48 -5.92 -7.73
C ILE A 3 2.41 -4.73 -7.95
N LYS A 4 2.01 -3.92 -8.93
CA LYS A 4 2.43 -2.55 -9.03
C LYS A 4 1.88 -1.98 -7.74
N VAL A 5 2.70 -1.80 -6.72
CA VAL A 5 2.52 -0.63 -5.86
C VAL A 5 2.69 0.54 -6.83
N CYS A 6 1.60 0.84 -7.51
CA CYS A 6 1.53 1.76 -8.61
C CYS A 6 1.54 3.12 -7.94
N ARG A 7 2.72 3.76 -7.89
CA ARG A 7 2.93 5.15 -7.45
C ARG A 7 1.86 5.61 -6.46
N HIS A 8 1.97 5.20 -5.22
CA HIS A 8 1.37 5.97 -4.15
C HIS A 8 2.44 6.14 -3.11
N PHE A 9 2.85 7.39 -2.94
CA PHE A 9 3.64 7.76 -1.78
C PHE A 9 2.89 7.57 -0.47
N HIS A 10 1.66 7.05 -0.50
CA HIS A 10 0.78 6.91 0.65
C HIS A 10 -0.24 5.79 0.35
N PRO A 11 0.11 4.50 0.55
CA PRO A 11 -0.79 3.41 0.21
C PRO A 11 -2.04 3.51 1.08
N LEU A 12 -3.21 3.69 0.45
CA LEU A 12 -4.49 3.43 1.09
C LEU A 12 -4.59 1.93 1.33
N SER A 13 -4.03 1.51 2.46
CA SER A 13 -3.73 0.12 2.75
C SER A 13 -5.01 -0.69 2.96
N SER A 14 -6.08 -0.04 3.41
CA SER A 14 -7.42 -0.62 3.42
C SER A 14 -8.51 0.40 3.10
N GLN A 15 -8.78 0.58 1.80
CA GLN A 15 -9.83 1.47 1.28
C GLN A 15 -11.23 1.09 1.78
N ALA A 16 -11.48 -0.20 2.04
CA ALA A 16 -12.75 -0.63 2.62
C ALA A 16 -12.92 -0.17 4.09
N LYS A 17 -11.84 0.21 4.79
CA LYS A 17 -11.83 0.55 6.23
C LYS A 17 -11.55 2.04 6.51
N CYS A 18 -11.38 2.88 5.50
CA CYS A 18 -11.28 4.33 5.67
C CYS A 18 -12.50 5.06 5.10
N ARG A 19 -12.85 6.21 5.69
CA ARG A 19 -14.06 6.96 5.32
C ARG A 19 -14.02 7.43 3.86
N GLY A 20 -12.84 7.83 3.38
CA GLY A 20 -12.64 8.23 1.99
C GLY A 20 -12.87 7.08 1.02
N GLY A 21 -12.29 5.92 1.31
CA GLY A 21 -12.41 4.73 0.47
C GLY A 21 -13.83 4.15 0.45
N GLN A 22 -14.53 4.11 1.60
CA GLN A 22 -15.93 3.67 1.65
C GLN A 22 -16.85 4.58 0.82
N LYS A 23 -16.63 5.90 0.86
CA LYS A 23 -17.39 6.85 0.04
C LYS A 23 -17.14 6.63 -1.45
N ALA A 24 -15.88 6.45 -1.85
CA ALA A 24 -15.52 6.21 -3.24
C ALA A 24 -16.07 4.86 -3.75
N PHE A 25 -15.90 3.79 -2.97
CA PHE A 25 -16.39 2.46 -3.34
C PHE A 25 -17.91 2.39 -3.39
N GLY A 26 -18.63 3.02 -2.45
CA GLY A 26 -20.08 3.13 -2.54
C GLY A 26 -20.54 3.85 -3.82
N ALA A 27 -19.82 4.91 -4.23
CA ALA A 27 -20.14 5.66 -5.44
C ALA A 27 -19.84 4.89 -6.75
N TYR A 28 -18.75 4.12 -6.81
CA TYR A 28 -18.29 3.48 -8.05
C TYR A 28 -18.62 1.99 -8.18
N LEU A 29 -18.64 1.27 -7.06
CA LEU A 29 -18.85 -0.19 -7.00
C LEU A 29 -20.21 -0.55 -6.39
N GLY A 30 -20.94 0.43 -5.88
CA GLY A 30 -22.21 0.23 -5.18
C GLY A 30 -22.03 -0.24 -3.73
N ASP A 31 -23.15 -0.56 -3.08
CA ASP A 31 -23.20 -0.86 -1.65
C ASP A 31 -22.76 -2.29 -1.28
N ASP A 32 -22.58 -3.17 -2.27
CA ASP A 32 -22.08 -4.53 -2.02
C ASP A 32 -20.59 -4.52 -1.71
N LYS A 33 -20.26 -4.53 -0.42
CA LYS A 33 -18.89 -4.54 0.10
C LYS A 33 -18.08 -5.76 -0.32
N ASN A 34 -18.70 -6.84 -0.77
CA ASN A 34 -17.96 -7.99 -1.29
C ASN A 34 -17.19 -7.62 -2.56
N THR A 35 -17.75 -6.74 -3.40
CA THR A 35 -17.10 -6.26 -4.62
C THR A 35 -15.87 -5.39 -4.36
N TRP A 36 -15.77 -4.78 -3.16
CA TRP A 36 -14.68 -3.88 -2.80
C TRP A 36 -13.37 -4.64 -2.50
N GLN A 37 -13.47 -5.92 -2.14
CA GLN A 37 -12.31 -6.74 -1.76
C GLN A 37 -11.30 -6.90 -2.91
N ASP A 38 -11.78 -6.88 -4.16
CA ASP A 38 -10.91 -6.95 -5.34
C ASP A 38 -10.10 -5.66 -5.59
N TYR A 39 -10.37 -4.59 -4.82
CA TYR A 39 -9.70 -3.28 -4.92
C TYR A 39 -9.02 -2.86 -3.62
N ASP A 40 -9.11 -3.65 -2.55
CA ASP A 40 -8.50 -3.38 -1.24
C ASP A 40 -7.15 -4.09 -1.13
N SER A 41 -6.08 -3.35 -0.82
CA SER A 41 -4.72 -3.91 -0.82
C SER A 41 -4.51 -4.99 0.25
N VAL A 42 -5.12 -4.85 1.44
CA VAL A 42 -5.06 -5.87 2.49
C VAL A 42 -5.86 -7.11 2.10
N ALA A 43 -7.04 -6.94 1.49
CA ALA A 43 -7.82 -8.08 1.00
C ALA A 43 -7.10 -8.82 -0.15
N LEU A 44 -6.48 -8.09 -1.08
CA LEU A 44 -5.68 -8.67 -2.15
C LEU A 44 -4.43 -9.38 -1.62
N LEU A 45 -3.80 -8.82 -0.58
CA LEU A 45 -2.67 -9.46 0.10
C LEU A 45 -3.10 -10.81 0.68
N GLU A 46 -4.22 -10.87 1.40
CA GLU A 46 -4.77 -12.11 1.95
C GLU A 46 -5.11 -13.12 0.85
N LYS A 47 -5.76 -12.68 -0.24
CA LYS A 47 -6.16 -13.53 -1.36
C LYS A 47 -4.98 -14.11 -2.14
N TYR A 48 -3.87 -13.36 -2.28
CA TYR A 48 -2.77 -13.71 -3.19
C TYR A 48 -1.41 -13.96 -2.50
N HIS A 49 -1.33 -13.97 -1.17
CA HIS A 49 -0.06 -14.12 -0.43
C HIS A 49 0.78 -15.33 -0.88
N THR A 50 0.17 -16.49 -1.14
CA THR A 50 0.88 -17.68 -1.61
C THR A 50 1.62 -17.43 -2.92
N ASN A 51 0.98 -16.73 -3.86
CA ASN A 51 1.58 -16.36 -5.14
C ASN A 51 2.67 -15.28 -4.99
N ILE A 52 2.45 -14.32 -4.08
CA ILE A 52 3.41 -13.25 -3.76
C ILE A 52 4.70 -13.88 -3.21
N ILE A 53 4.57 -14.81 -2.26
CA ILE A 53 5.68 -15.53 -1.65
C ILE A 53 6.37 -16.44 -2.67
N ALA A 54 5.61 -17.24 -3.42
CA ALA A 54 6.18 -18.17 -4.40
C ALA A 54 6.98 -17.48 -5.50
N LYS A 55 6.58 -16.27 -5.90
CA LYS A 55 7.27 -15.47 -6.91
C LYS A 55 8.27 -14.47 -6.32
N ASN A 56 8.41 -14.46 -4.99
CA ASN A 56 9.21 -13.50 -4.24
C ASN A 56 8.98 -12.05 -4.73
N LEU A 57 7.71 -11.67 -4.88
CA LEU A 57 7.36 -10.34 -5.40
C LEU A 57 7.78 -9.28 -4.38
N PRO A 58 8.64 -8.33 -4.77
CA PRO A 58 9.20 -7.38 -3.83
C PRO A 58 8.21 -6.22 -3.59
N ILE A 59 7.99 -5.88 -2.33
CA ILE A 59 7.11 -4.79 -1.90
C ILE A 59 7.94 -3.79 -1.09
N LEU A 60 7.83 -2.50 -1.42
CA LEU A 60 8.50 -1.41 -0.71
C LEU A 60 7.51 -0.26 -0.47
N ILE A 61 7.44 0.20 0.77
CA ILE A 61 6.56 1.27 1.24
C ILE A 61 7.40 2.30 1.99
N GLU A 62 7.34 3.54 1.53
CA GLU A 62 7.87 4.73 2.20
C GLU A 62 6.68 5.53 2.71
N GLN A 63 6.69 5.92 3.99
CA GLN A 63 5.61 6.69 4.60
C GLN A 63 6.17 7.83 5.45
N GLY A 64 5.68 9.05 5.28
CA GLY A 64 5.99 10.15 6.19
C GLY A 64 5.27 10.01 7.54
N ASP A 65 5.95 10.26 8.66
CA ASP A 65 5.36 10.19 10.01
C ASP A 65 4.53 11.43 10.38
N THR A 66 4.79 12.56 9.73
CA THR A 66 4.02 13.82 9.89
C THR A 66 2.91 13.96 8.86
N ASP A 67 2.60 12.89 8.13
CA ASP A 67 1.48 12.87 7.20
C ASP A 67 0.14 12.96 7.95
N GLN A 68 -0.59 14.05 7.70
CA GLN A 68 -1.91 14.33 8.25
C GLN A 68 -2.98 13.26 7.94
N PHE A 69 -2.76 12.39 6.95
CA PHE A 69 -3.67 11.33 6.56
C PHE A 69 -3.30 9.95 7.12
N LEU A 70 -2.16 9.83 7.81
CA LEU A 70 -1.57 8.57 8.26
C LEU A 70 -2.55 7.67 9.03
N SER A 71 -3.12 8.20 10.12
CA SER A 71 -3.99 7.45 11.03
C SER A 71 -5.43 7.28 10.54
N GLU A 72 -5.95 8.24 9.77
CA GLU A 72 -7.35 8.25 9.37
C GLU A 72 -7.60 7.54 8.03
N GLN A 73 -6.68 7.67 7.06
CA GLN A 73 -6.89 7.21 5.69
C GLN A 73 -5.92 6.10 5.28
N LEU A 74 -4.63 6.28 5.57
CA LEU A 74 -3.58 5.42 5.01
C LEU A 74 -3.47 4.09 5.75
N LYS A 75 -3.38 4.16 7.08
CA LYS A 75 -3.33 3.02 7.99
C LYS A 75 -2.35 1.92 7.53
N PRO A 76 -1.07 2.26 7.25
CA PRO A 76 -0.08 1.29 6.75
C PRO A 76 0.14 0.12 7.72
N GLU A 77 -0.14 0.31 9.01
CA GLU A 77 -0.10 -0.73 10.02
C GLU A 77 -1.02 -1.92 9.69
N LEU A 78 -2.16 -1.69 9.04
CA LEU A 78 -3.07 -2.77 8.64
C LEU A 78 -2.44 -3.67 7.57
N PHE A 79 -1.66 -3.09 6.65
CA PHE A 79 -0.91 -3.85 5.67
C PHE A 79 0.23 -4.62 6.33
N CYS A 80 1.02 -3.94 7.17
CA CYS A 80 2.16 -4.56 7.86
C CYS A 80 1.74 -5.75 8.71
N GLN A 81 0.72 -5.57 9.55
CA GLN A 81 0.17 -6.64 10.39
C GLN A 81 -0.31 -7.85 9.57
N MET A 82 -0.95 -7.60 8.43
CA MET A 82 -1.42 -8.68 7.56
C MET A 82 -0.26 -9.36 6.84
N ALA A 83 0.72 -8.60 6.35
CA ALA A 83 1.91 -9.14 5.69
C ALA A 83 2.73 -10.01 6.65
N ASP A 84 2.92 -9.55 7.90
CA ASP A 84 3.58 -10.30 8.96
C ASP A 84 2.84 -11.61 9.25
N LYS A 85 1.51 -11.53 9.41
CA LYS A 85 0.65 -12.71 9.65
C LYS A 85 0.76 -13.75 8.52
N LEU A 86 0.88 -13.30 7.28
CA LEU A 86 0.91 -14.16 6.09
C LEU A 86 2.33 -14.58 5.68
N GLY A 87 3.38 -14.06 6.34
CA GLY A 87 4.77 -14.32 5.98
C GLY A 87 5.20 -13.69 4.65
N VAL A 88 4.51 -12.63 4.21
CA VAL A 88 4.87 -11.89 2.99
C VAL A 88 6.06 -10.99 3.29
N ASN A 89 7.08 -11.01 2.45
CA ASN A 89 8.23 -10.11 2.56
C ASN A 89 7.89 -8.71 2.02
N TYR A 90 8.17 -7.68 2.80
CA TYR A 90 7.99 -6.28 2.43
C TYR A 90 9.03 -5.39 3.14
N GLY A 91 9.38 -4.27 2.51
CA GLY A 91 10.10 -3.17 3.14
C GLY A 91 9.11 -2.08 3.54
N TYR A 92 9.10 -1.70 4.81
CA TYR A 92 8.36 -0.55 5.32
C TYR A 92 9.31 0.41 6.02
N HIS A 93 9.30 1.68 5.59
CA HIS A 93 10.16 2.71 6.13
C HIS A 93 9.33 3.94 6.49
N LEU A 94 9.34 4.27 7.78
CA LEU A 94 8.73 5.47 8.31
C LEU A 94 9.76 6.60 8.30
N GLN A 95 9.49 7.65 7.54
CA GLN A 95 10.40 8.77 7.28
C GLN A 95 10.05 9.94 8.20
N ASN A 96 10.96 10.22 9.13
CA ASN A 96 10.77 11.23 10.18
C ASN A 96 10.79 12.66 9.65
N GLY A 97 9.76 13.44 9.97
CA GLY A 97 9.57 14.83 9.56
C GLY A 97 9.06 15.00 8.13
N TYR A 98 8.62 13.93 7.47
CA TYR A 98 8.07 14.00 6.12
C TYR A 98 6.55 13.96 6.13
N ASP A 99 5.97 14.75 5.24
CA ASP A 99 4.53 14.95 5.10
C ASP A 99 3.99 14.28 3.82
N HIS A 100 2.77 14.64 3.42
CA HIS A 100 2.11 14.10 2.23
C HIS A 100 2.55 14.77 0.90
N SER A 101 3.50 15.71 0.94
CA SER A 101 3.75 16.61 -0.19
C SER A 101 4.63 15.99 -1.28
N TYR A 102 4.70 16.66 -2.43
CA TYR A 102 5.66 16.29 -3.47
C TYR A 102 7.13 16.44 -3.05
N TYR A 103 7.44 17.15 -1.96
CA TYR A 103 8.81 17.19 -1.41
C TYR A 103 9.21 15.83 -0.84
N PHE A 104 8.30 15.18 -0.11
CA PHE A 104 8.50 13.79 0.32
C PHE A 104 8.69 12.88 -0.89
N ILE A 105 7.83 13.02 -1.91
CA ILE A 105 7.91 12.25 -3.14
C ILE A 105 9.29 12.37 -3.81
N ALA A 106 9.71 13.60 -4.08
CA ALA A 106 10.97 13.88 -4.76
C ALA A 106 12.19 13.38 -3.98
N THR A 107 12.10 13.34 -2.65
CA THR A 107 13.21 12.88 -1.80
C THR A 107 13.46 11.37 -1.95
N PHE A 108 12.40 10.55 -2.02
CA PHE A 108 12.55 9.09 -2.01
C PHE A 108 12.33 8.42 -3.37
N ILE A 109 11.89 9.16 -4.41
CA ILE A 109 11.65 8.58 -5.74
C ILE A 109 12.89 7.89 -6.35
N GLY A 110 14.10 8.40 -6.08
CA GLY A 110 15.35 7.77 -6.52
C GLY A 110 15.52 6.36 -5.96
N LYS A 111 15.23 6.18 -4.66
CA LYS A 111 15.27 4.87 -4.00
C LYS A 111 14.26 3.90 -4.62
N HIS A 112 13.06 4.36 -4.94
CA HIS A 112 12.06 3.54 -5.61
C HIS A 112 12.48 3.12 -7.02
N ILE A 113 13.11 4.02 -7.78
CA ILE A 113 13.65 3.68 -9.11
C ILE A 113 14.73 2.61 -8.99
N GLU A 114 15.69 2.77 -8.07
CA GLU A 114 16.74 1.78 -7.81
C GLU A 114 16.16 0.44 -7.35
N PHE A 115 15.16 0.47 -6.47
CA PHE A 115 14.46 -0.71 -6.02
C PHE A 115 13.84 -1.46 -7.20
N HIS A 116 13.07 -0.79 -8.06
CA HIS A 116 12.45 -1.43 -9.22
C HIS A 116 13.49 -1.92 -10.24
N ALA A 117 14.57 -1.16 -10.46
CA ALA A 117 15.64 -1.54 -11.39
C ALA A 117 16.26 -2.90 -11.04
N LYS A 118 16.30 -3.30 -9.75
CA LYS A 118 16.81 -4.61 -9.32
C LYS A 118 15.97 -5.79 -9.83
N PHE A 119 14.69 -5.57 -10.15
CA PHE A 119 13.72 -6.63 -10.48
C PHE A 119 13.17 -6.56 -11.91
N LEU A 120 13.62 -5.60 -12.71
CA LEU A 120 13.21 -5.39 -14.11
C LEU A 120 14.19 -6.03 -15.13
N LYS A 121 14.90 -7.10 -14.75
CA LYS A 121 15.81 -7.81 -15.64
C LYS A 121 15.07 -8.79 -16.55
#